data_AF-A0A1F4QJG1-F1
#
_entry.id   AF-A0A1F4QJG1-F1
#
_cell.length_a   1.000
_cell.length_b   1.000
_cell.length_c   1.000
_cell.angle_alpha   90.00
_cell.angle_beta   90.00
_cell.angle_gamma   90.00
#
_symmetry.space_group_name_H-M   'P 1'
#
loop_
_entity.id
_entity.type
_entity.pdbx_description
1 polymer ?
#
loop_
_entity_poly.entity_id
_entity_poly.type
_entity_poly.pdbx_seq_one_letter_code
_entity_poly.pdbx_strand_id
1 'polypeptide(L)'
;MKTAEGLEVDFLVRDLGGDTELVQVCADPSAAETLTRELRALTAAAGEHPRATRRLLVLDRDQALRVTAPGVLVQSAYEWLLAEASHR
;
A
#
# COMPACT_ATOMS: atom_id res chain seq x y z
N MET A 1 -9.60 4.20 4.93
CA MET A 1 -10.20 5.27 4.11
C MET A 1 -11.07 4.61 3.06
N LYS A 2 -12.33 5.08 2.91
CA LYS A 2 -13.30 4.51 1.97
C LYS A 2 -13.37 5.35 0.71
N THR A 3 -13.26 4.71 -0.45
CA THR A 3 -13.35 5.36 -1.77
C THR A 3 -14.81 5.52 -2.20
N ALA A 4 -15.03 6.36 -3.20
CA ALA A 4 -16.33 6.55 -3.83
C ALA A 4 -16.88 5.25 -4.47
N GLU A 5 -16.01 4.32 -4.90
CA GLU A 5 -16.45 2.99 -5.38
C GLU A 5 -16.75 2.00 -4.25
N GLY A 6 -16.70 2.42 -2.99
CA GLY A 6 -17.02 1.59 -1.83
C GLY A 6 -15.92 0.63 -1.41
N LEU A 7 -14.72 0.76 -1.97
CA LEU A 7 -13.52 0.03 -1.56
C LEU A 7 -12.84 0.75 -0.40
N GLU A 8 -12.03 0.04 0.37
CA GLU A 8 -11.35 0.62 1.53
C GLU A 8 -9.87 0.29 1.50
N VAL A 9 -9.04 1.33 1.66
CA VAL A 9 -7.63 1.17 2.00
C VAL A 9 -7.45 1.27 3.51
N ASP A 10 -6.49 0.53 4.08
CA ASP A 10 -6.29 0.51 5.53
C ASP A 10 -5.91 1.89 6.06
N PHE A 11 -4.94 2.56 5.43
CA PHE A 11 -4.48 3.88 5.85
C PHE A 11 -4.27 4.87 4.71
N LEU A 12 -4.65 6.12 4.95
CA LEU A 12 -4.12 7.29 4.27
C LEU A 12 -3.20 7.99 5.26
N VAL A 13 -1.90 7.92 5.02
CA VAL A 13 -0.86 8.51 5.85
C VAL A 13 -0.47 9.85 5.28
N ARG A 14 -0.20 10.81 6.16
CA ARG A 14 0.46 12.07 5.81
C ARG A 14 1.66 12.26 6.72
N ASP A 15 2.83 12.47 6.13
CA ASP A 15 4.04 12.73 6.91
C ASP A 15 4.17 14.21 7.30
N LEU A 16 5.25 14.54 8.01
CA LEU A 16 5.54 15.91 8.44
C LEU A 16 5.95 16.84 7.29
N GLY A 17 6.43 16.29 6.17
CA GLY A 17 6.71 17.03 4.92
C GLY A 17 5.45 17.35 4.12
N GLY A 18 4.34 16.69 4.46
CA GLY A 18 3.04 16.86 3.81
C GLY A 18 2.81 15.89 2.65
N ASP A 19 3.76 14.99 2.38
CA ASP A 19 3.61 13.88 1.45
C ASP A 19 2.57 12.89 1.97
N THR A 20 1.90 12.23 1.03
CA THR A 20 0.80 11.31 1.33
C THR A 20 1.10 9.91 0.86
N GLU A 21 0.72 8.91 1.65
CA GLU A 21 0.81 7.50 1.27
C GLU A 21 -0.55 6.81 1.44
N LEU A 22 -0.92 5.99 0.47
CA LEU A 22 -2.00 5.01 0.58
C LEU A 22 -1.39 3.67 0.95
N VAL A 23 -1.71 3.17 2.13
CA VAL A 23 -1.15 1.92 2.65
C VAL A 23 -2.25 0.86 2.73
N GLN A 24 -1.98 -0.29 2.12
CA GLN A 24 -2.79 -1.50 2.25
C GLN A 24 -1.93 -2.62 2.85
N VAL A 25 -2.51 -3.43 3.72
CA VAL A 25 -1.85 -4.55 4.37
C VAL A 25 -2.40 -5.87 3.83
N CYS A 26 -1.50 -6.75 3.40
CA CYS A 26 -1.83 -8.08 2.90
C CYS A 26 -0.93 -9.11 3.59
N ALA A 27 -1.46 -9.76 4.64
CA ALA A 27 -0.70 -10.73 5.42
C ALA A 27 -0.28 -11.97 4.60
N ASP A 28 -1.09 -12.36 3.61
CA ASP A 28 -0.81 -13.46 2.70
C ASP A 28 -1.16 -13.09 1.25
N PRO A 29 -0.17 -12.71 0.43
CA PRO A 29 -0.37 -12.39 -0.98
C PRO A 29 -0.41 -13.64 -1.89
N SER A 30 -0.26 -14.86 -1.34
CA SER A 30 -0.31 -16.09 -2.16
C SER A 30 -1.74 -16.43 -2.62
N ALA A 31 -2.75 -15.96 -1.90
CA ALA A 31 -4.14 -16.04 -2.32
C ALA A 31 -4.43 -14.96 -3.38
N ALA A 32 -4.46 -15.37 -4.66
CA ALA A 32 -4.60 -14.45 -5.79
C ALA A 32 -5.86 -13.56 -5.71
N GLU A 33 -6.97 -14.08 -5.19
CA GLU A 33 -8.20 -13.31 -5.00
C GLU A 33 -8.05 -12.21 -3.94
N THR A 34 -7.38 -12.54 -2.83
CA THR A 34 -7.03 -11.57 -1.77
C THR A 34 -6.15 -10.48 -2.35
N LEU A 35 -5.03 -10.84 -2.99
CA LEU A 35 -4.11 -9.88 -3.56
C LEU A 35 -4.80 -8.97 -4.60
N THR A 36 -5.65 -9.54 -5.45
CA THR A 36 -6.42 -8.77 -6.44
C THR A 36 -7.35 -7.77 -5.78
N ARG A 37 -8.04 -8.16 -4.71
CA ARG A 37 -8.91 -7.26 -3.95
C ARG A 37 -8.11 -6.12 -3.31
N GLU A 38 -6.97 -6.43 -2.69
CA GLU A 38 -6.12 -5.44 -2.03
C GLU A 38 -5.57 -4.41 -3.04
N LEU A 39 -5.09 -4.87 -4.21
CA LEU A 39 -4.57 -3.98 -5.26
C LEU A 39 -5.67 -3.13 -5.91
N ARG A 40 -6.90 -3.65 -6.01
CA ARG A 40 -8.06 -2.87 -6.50
C ARG A 40 -8.41 -1.73 -5.55
N ALA A 41 -8.39 -1.95 -4.24
CA ALA A 41 -8.62 -0.90 -3.25
C ALA A 41 -7.57 0.23 -3.36
N LEU A 42 -6.29 -0.14 -3.48
CA LEU A 42 -5.22 0.84 -3.71
C LEU A 42 -5.39 1.62 -5.01
N THR A 43 -5.81 0.95 -6.09
CA THR A 43 -6.01 1.58 -7.40
C THR A 43 -7.16 2.58 -7.38
N ALA A 44 -8.28 2.21 -6.77
CA ALA A 44 -9.44 3.08 -6.55
C ALA A 44 -9.05 4.34 -5.76
N ALA A 45 -8.40 4.15 -4.61
CA ALA A 45 -7.96 5.25 -3.76
C ALA A 45 -6.99 6.21 -4.45
N ALA A 46 -6.17 5.72 -5.38
CA ALA A 46 -5.25 6.54 -6.16
C ALA A 46 -5.94 7.49 -7.14
N GLY A 47 -7.17 7.19 -7.56
CA GLY A 47 -7.99 8.13 -8.34
C GLY A 47 -8.32 9.40 -7.55
N GLU A 48 -8.57 9.25 -6.24
CA GLU A 48 -8.88 10.36 -5.32
C GLU A 48 -7.61 11.05 -4.78
N HIS A 49 -6.51 10.30 -4.68
CA HIS A 49 -5.21 10.77 -4.20
C HIS A 49 -4.08 10.54 -5.22
N PRO A 50 -4.09 11.25 -6.36
CA PRO A 50 -3.19 10.97 -7.49
C PRO A 50 -1.70 11.24 -7.19
N ARG A 51 -1.41 11.99 -6.12
CA ARG A 51 -0.04 12.28 -5.67
C ARG A 51 0.43 11.35 -4.56
N ALA A 52 -0.43 10.46 -4.05
CA ALA A 52 -0.05 9.60 -2.96
C ALA A 52 0.79 8.42 -3.45
N THR A 53 1.86 8.11 -2.71
CA THR A 53 2.59 6.87 -2.89
C THR A 53 1.67 5.71 -2.53
N ARG A 54 1.53 4.74 -3.43
CA ARG A 54 0.75 3.52 -3.18
C ARG A 54 1.67 2.46 -2.60
N ARG A 55 1.36 1.94 -1.42
CA ARG A 55 2.17 0.94 -0.73
C ARG A 55 1.32 -0.28 -0.35
N LEU A 56 1.83 -1.46 -0.68
CA LEU A 56 1.31 -2.73 -0.19
C LEU A 56 2.32 -3.30 0.82
N LEU A 57 1.91 -3.41 2.08
CA LEU A 57 2.67 -4.06 3.13
C LEU A 57 2.34 -5.55 3.14
N VAL A 58 3.36 -6.38 3.03
CA VAL A 58 3.29 -7.83 3.17
C VAL A 58 4.07 -8.28 4.39
N LEU A 59 3.90 -9.54 4.83
CA LEU A 59 4.47 -9.99 6.09
C LEU A 59 6.01 -9.97 6.08
N ASP A 60 6.60 -10.46 4.99
CA ASP A 60 8.05 -10.64 4.87
C ASP A 60 8.58 -10.29 3.48
N ARG A 61 9.91 -10.27 3.37
CA ARG A 61 10.61 -9.90 2.14
C ARG A 61 10.43 -10.92 1.02
N ASP A 62 10.30 -12.20 1.35
CA ASP A 62 10.08 -13.25 0.36
C ASP A 62 8.72 -13.08 -0.33
N GLN A 63 7.69 -12.72 0.44
CA GLN A 63 6.39 -12.33 -0.08
C GLN A 63 6.51 -11.08 -0.97
N ALA A 64 7.27 -10.07 -0.55
CA ALA A 64 7.43 -8.83 -1.31
C ALA A 64 8.07 -9.08 -2.69
N LEU A 65 9.08 -9.95 -2.76
CA LEU A 65 9.75 -10.33 -4.01
C LEU A 65 8.86 -11.12 -4.98
N ARG A 66 7.79 -11.76 -4.49
CA ARG A 66 6.85 -12.54 -5.32
C ARG A 66 5.72 -11.71 -5.91
N VAL A 67 5.46 -10.51 -5.40
CA VAL A 67 4.35 -9.66 -5.85
C VAL A 67 4.87 -8.61 -6.85
N THR A 68 4.34 -8.63 -8.06
CA THR A 68 4.59 -7.58 -9.06
C THR A 68 3.31 -6.75 -9.26
N ALA A 69 3.37 -5.48 -8.85
CA ALA A 69 2.24 -4.55 -8.93
C ALA A 69 2.72 -3.19 -9.47
N PRO A 70 2.56 -2.91 -10.77
CA PRO A 70 3.06 -1.67 -11.38
C PRO A 70 2.54 -0.42 -10.67
N GLY A 71 3.47 0.46 -10.29
CA GLY A 71 3.15 1.72 -9.61
C GLY A 71 2.73 1.57 -8.15
N VAL A 72 2.85 0.38 -7.55
CA VAL A 72 2.69 0.11 -6.13
C VAL A 72 4.04 -0.32 -5.54
N LEU A 73 4.45 0.33 -4.47
CA LEU A 73 5.60 -0.09 -3.67
C LEU A 73 5.19 -1.29 -2.81
N VAL A 74 5.68 -2.47 -3.15
CA VAL A 74 5.52 -3.66 -2.31
C VAL A 74 6.69 -3.74 -1.34
N GLN A 75 6.40 -3.81 -0.05
CA GLN A 75 7.42 -3.83 1.00
C GLN A 75 7.01 -4.76 2.13
N SER A 76 7.99 -5.40 2.79
CA SER A 76 7.70 -6.10 4.04
C SER A 76 7.34 -5.12 5.16
N ALA A 77 6.45 -5.53 6.06
CA ALA A 77 5.98 -4.69 7.15
C ALA A 77 7.12 -4.27 8.10
N TYR A 78 8.09 -5.16 8.35
CA TYR A 78 9.22 -4.84 9.23
C TYR A 78 10.19 -3.84 8.58
N GLU A 79 10.44 -3.91 7.27
CA GLU A 79 11.25 -2.92 6.57
C GLU A 79 10.56 -1.56 6.55
N TRP A 80 9.23 -1.53 6.45
CA TRP A 80 8.47 -0.28 6.54
C TRP A 80 8.55 0.34 7.94
N LEU A 81 8.36 -0.48 8.98
CA LEU A 81 8.40 -0.02 10.38
C LEU A 81 9.78 0.52 10.78
N LEU A 82 10.84 -0.06 10.23
CA LEU A 82 12.24 0.32 10.53
C LEU A 82 12.81 1.34 9.54
N ALA A 83 12.07 1.68 8.48
CA ALA A 83 12.51 2.72 7.55
C ALA A 83 12.50 4.07 8.26
N GLU A 84 13.56 4.86 8.06
CA GLU A 84 13.56 6.25 8.50
C GLU A 84 12.44 6.98 7.77
N ALA A 85 11.58 7.67 8.53
CA ALA A 85 10.61 8.58 7.94
C ALA A 85 11.40 9.63 7.15
N SER A 86 11.23 9.63 5.83
CA SER A 86 12.00 10.49 4.93
C SER A 86 11.54 11.94 5.12
N HIS A 87 12.08 12.63 6.13
CA HIS A 87 11.91 14.07 6.33
C HIS A 87 12.78 14.79 5.31
N ARG A 88 12.23 15.13 4.15
CA ARG A 88 12.86 16.07 3.21
C ARG A 88 12.28 17.46 3.36
#